data_AF-A0A4W5LYH1-F1
#
_entry.id   AF-A0A4W5LYH1-F1
#
_cell.length_a   1.000
_cell.length_b   1.000
_cell.length_c   1.000
_cell.angle_alpha   90.00
_cell.angle_beta   90.00
_cell.angle_gamma   90.00
#
_symmetry.space_group_name_H-M   'P 1'
#
loop_
_entity.id
_entity.type
_entity.pdbx_description
1 polymer ?
#
loop_
_entity_poly.entity_id
_entity_poly.type
_entity_poly.pdbx_seq_one_letter_code
_entity_poly.pdbx_strand_id
1 'polypeptide(L)'
;LSLSPSLSPSPLQKCLRFNPDATVWKAKQQVLCSLTDSLRDVLNYGLFQPATEGHDAKFLEEEKMLREYPQSFEKGVPYLEFRYKTRVYKQTNLDEKQLAKLHT
;
A
#
# COMPACT_ATOMS: atom_id res chain seq x y z
N LEU A 1 -8.70 17.20 -39.66
CA LEU A 1 -8.05 17.76 -38.46
C LEU A 1 -8.25 16.75 -37.33
N SER A 2 -7.21 15.99 -37.00
CA SER A 2 -7.24 15.00 -35.92
C SER A 2 -7.06 15.68 -34.57
N LEU A 3 -7.80 15.25 -33.54
CA LEU A 3 -7.32 15.30 -32.16
C LEU A 3 -7.72 14.01 -31.42
N SER A 4 -6.70 13.43 -30.82
CA SER A 4 -6.53 12.07 -30.29
C SER A 4 -7.37 11.78 -29.04
N PRO A 5 -7.65 10.50 -28.71
CA PRO A 5 -8.20 10.14 -27.41
C PRO A 5 -7.08 10.23 -26.37
N SER A 6 -7.10 11.25 -25.51
CA SER A 6 -6.29 11.21 -24.29
C SER A 6 -6.89 10.17 -23.35
N LEU A 7 -6.49 8.91 -23.51
CA LEU A 7 -6.54 7.93 -22.42
C LEU A 7 -5.59 8.43 -21.33
N SER A 8 -6.09 9.25 -20.41
CA SER A 8 -5.49 9.28 -19.09
C SER A 8 -5.84 7.95 -18.42
N PRO A 9 -4.87 7.19 -17.88
CA PRO A 9 -5.22 6.07 -17.01
C PRO A 9 -5.90 6.69 -15.78
N SER A 10 -7.22 6.51 -15.66
CA SER A 10 -7.93 6.81 -14.42
C SER A 10 -7.20 6.09 -13.28
N PRO A 11 -6.86 6.76 -12.18
CA PRO A 11 -6.20 6.11 -11.05
C PRO A 11 -7.05 4.90 -10.62
N LEU A 12 -6.41 3.73 -10.50
CA LEU A 12 -7.07 2.51 -10.09
C LEU A 12 -7.60 2.68 -8.66
N GLN A 13 -8.90 2.93 -8.51
CA GLN A 13 -9.55 3.03 -7.20
C GLN A 13 -10.25 1.71 -6.88
N LYS A 14 -9.69 0.96 -5.93
CA LYS A 14 -10.32 -0.25 -5.37
C LYS A 14 -10.66 -0.01 -3.89
N CYS A 15 -11.89 -0.30 -3.51
CA CYS A 15 -12.32 -0.27 -2.12
C CYS A 15 -12.11 -1.65 -1.49
N LEU A 16 -11.25 -1.73 -0.48
CA LEU A 16 -11.02 -2.95 0.30
C LEU A 16 -11.40 -2.70 1.75
N ARG A 17 -12.06 -3.69 2.36
CA ARG A 17 -12.36 -3.66 3.80
C ARG A 17 -11.20 -4.31 4.55
N PHE A 18 -10.64 -3.58 5.51
CA PHE A 18 -9.59 -4.08 6.39
C PHE A 18 -10.12 -4.38 7.79
N ASN A 19 -9.49 -5.35 8.45
CA ASN A 19 -9.71 -5.61 9.87
C ASN A 19 -8.83 -4.65 10.69
N PRO A 20 -9.39 -3.81 11.58
CA PRO A 20 -8.59 -2.86 12.38
C PRO A 20 -7.59 -3.52 13.34
N ASP A 21 -7.85 -4.77 13.75
CA ASP A 21 -6.95 -5.54 14.62
C ASP A 21 -5.90 -6.35 13.84
N ALA A 22 -5.92 -6.28 12.50
CA ALA A 22 -4.87 -6.85 11.68
C ALA A 22 -3.65 -5.91 11.61
N THR A 23 -2.48 -6.51 11.42
CA THR A 23 -1.26 -5.76 11.13
C THR A 23 -1.35 -5.09 9.76
N VAL A 24 -0.65 -3.97 9.62
CA VAL A 24 -0.46 -3.27 8.34
C VAL A 24 0.11 -4.24 7.29
N TRP A 25 1.00 -5.16 7.68
CA TRP A 25 1.48 -6.23 6.81
C TRP A 25 0.35 -7.09 6.24
N LYS A 26 -0.58 -7.57 7.08
CA LYS A 26 -1.73 -8.38 6.60
C LYS A 26 -2.61 -7.60 5.64
N ALA A 27 -2.85 -6.32 5.92
CA ALA A 27 -3.59 -5.44 5.02
C ALA A 27 -2.86 -5.23 3.69
N LYS A 28 -1.54 -5.04 3.72
CA LYS A 28 -0.69 -4.97 2.52
C LYS A 28 -0.79 -6.26 1.69
N GLN A 29 -0.74 -7.43 2.31
CA GLN A 29 -0.90 -8.71 1.61
C GLN A 29 -2.27 -8.79 0.92
N GLN A 30 -3.35 -8.39 1.58
CA GLN A 30 -4.69 -8.34 0.97
C GLN A 30 -4.75 -7.43 -0.27
N VAL A 31 -4.08 -6.26 -0.22
CA VAL A 31 -3.96 -5.36 -1.38
C VAL A 31 -3.17 -6.02 -2.50
N LEU A 32 -2.02 -6.64 -2.20
CA LEU A 32 -1.17 -7.31 -3.17
C LEU A 32 -1.88 -8.49 -3.86
N CYS A 33 -2.62 -9.31 -3.12
CA CYS A 33 -3.46 -10.38 -3.68
C CYS A 33 -4.57 -9.85 -4.60
N SER A 34 -5.02 -8.61 -4.40
CA SER A 34 -6.01 -7.94 -5.25
C SER A 34 -5.41 -7.30 -6.51
N LEU A 35 -4.08 -7.15 -6.58
CA LEU A 35 -3.37 -6.40 -7.61
C LEU A 35 -2.30 -7.23 -8.36
N THR A 36 -2.22 -8.54 -8.10
CA THR A 36 -1.02 -9.36 -8.30
C THR A 36 -0.48 -9.40 -9.73
N ASP A 37 -1.35 -9.36 -10.74
CA ASP A 37 -0.93 -9.38 -12.15
C ASP A 37 -0.38 -8.03 -12.67
N SER A 38 -0.49 -6.95 -11.88
CA SER A 38 -0.25 -5.58 -12.35
C SER A 38 0.94 -4.87 -11.71
N LEU A 39 1.53 -5.41 -10.63
CA LEU A 39 2.55 -4.72 -9.84
C LEU A 39 3.93 -5.41 -9.95
N ARG A 40 4.92 -4.65 -10.41
CA ARG A 40 6.35 -5.00 -10.29
C ARG A 40 6.90 -4.47 -8.98
N ASP A 41 8.01 -5.01 -8.48
CA ASP A 41 8.71 -4.51 -7.29
C ASP A 41 7.81 -4.37 -6.04
N VAL A 42 6.94 -5.36 -5.82
CA VAL A 42 5.91 -5.37 -4.75
C VAL A 42 6.42 -5.03 -3.34
N LEU A 43 7.68 -5.35 -3.03
CA LEU A 43 8.30 -5.03 -1.74
C LEU A 43 8.50 -3.52 -1.51
N ASN A 44 8.64 -2.73 -2.59
CA ASN A 44 8.83 -1.29 -2.52
C ASN A 44 7.51 -0.52 -2.33
N TYR A 45 6.36 -1.19 -2.38
CA TYR A 45 5.08 -0.57 -2.10
C TYR A 45 4.74 -0.64 -0.60
N GLY A 46 3.96 0.33 -0.13
CA GLY A 46 3.41 0.32 1.22
C GLY A 46 2.09 1.07 1.32
N LEU A 47 1.39 0.81 2.42
CA LEU A 47 0.23 1.60 2.81
C LEU A 47 0.69 2.98 3.30
N PHE A 48 0.04 4.01 2.79
CA PHE A 48 0.34 5.40 3.03
C PHE A 48 -0.90 6.09 3.57
N GLN A 49 -0.74 6.74 4.72
CA GLN A 49 -1.74 7.61 5.31
C GLN A 49 -1.49 9.04 4.78
N PRO A 50 -2.44 9.64 4.05
CA PRO A 50 -2.32 11.04 3.63
C PRO A 50 -2.37 11.97 4.84
N ALA A 51 -1.87 13.20 4.66
CA ALA A 51 -1.95 14.22 5.70
C ALA A 51 -3.42 14.59 5.98
N THR A 52 -3.76 14.71 7.25
CA THR A 52 -5.05 15.21 7.74
C THR A 52 -4.81 16.37 8.69
N GLU A 53 -5.86 17.05 9.14
CA GLU A 53 -5.69 18.12 10.12
C GLU A 53 -4.98 17.58 11.37
N GLY A 54 -3.82 18.15 11.70
CA GLY A 54 -3.01 17.75 12.86
C GLY A 54 -2.14 16.49 12.68
N HIS A 55 -2.14 15.84 11.51
CA HIS A 55 -1.31 14.65 11.26
C HIS A 55 -0.58 14.73 9.92
N ASP A 56 0.75 14.60 9.97
CA ASP A 56 1.58 14.51 8.78
C ASP A 56 1.35 13.22 7.99
N ALA A 57 1.50 13.31 6.68
CA ALA A 57 1.41 12.15 5.80
C ALA A 57 2.57 11.19 6.08
N LYS A 58 2.31 9.88 6.12
CA LYS A 58 3.33 8.89 6.43
C LYS A 58 3.04 7.51 5.84
N PHE A 59 4.11 6.75 5.62
CA PHE A 59 3.99 5.32 5.42
C PHE A 59 3.72 4.62 6.74
N LEU A 60 2.80 3.66 6.72
CA LEU A 60 2.48 2.84 7.87
C LEU A 60 3.60 1.81 8.11
N GLU A 61 3.91 1.56 9.38
CA GLU A 61 4.86 0.53 9.80
C GLU A 61 4.18 -0.84 9.71
N GLU A 62 4.82 -1.79 9.03
CA GLU A 62 4.19 -3.08 8.68
C GLU A 62 3.89 -3.97 9.91
N GLU A 63 4.63 -3.78 10.99
CA GLU A 63 4.51 -4.53 12.25
C GLU A 63 3.36 -4.03 13.15
N LYS A 64 2.90 -2.79 12.95
CA LYS A 64 1.85 -2.18 13.77
C LYS A 64 0.45 -2.59 13.32
N MET A 65 -0.52 -2.49 14.22
CA MET A 65 -1.93 -2.71 13.93
C MET A 65 -2.53 -1.51 13.19
N LEU A 66 -3.50 -1.76 12.31
CA LEU A 66 -4.18 -0.68 11.58
C LEU A 66 -4.86 0.33 12.51
N ARG A 67 -5.41 -0.12 13.64
CA ARG A 67 -6.04 0.75 14.65
C ARG A 67 -5.09 1.76 15.30
N GLU A 68 -3.78 1.54 15.25
CA GLU A 68 -2.77 2.50 15.74
C GLU A 68 -2.64 3.72 14.82
N TYR A 69 -3.24 3.66 13.63
CA TYR A 69 -3.29 4.73 12.66
C TYR A 69 -4.74 5.19 12.48
N PRO A 70 -5.29 5.96 13.44
CA PRO A 70 -6.64 6.47 13.33
C PRO A 70 -6.74 7.30 12.05
N GLN A 71 -7.75 6.99 11.24
CA GLN A 71 -8.03 7.72 10.00
C GLN A 71 -9.11 8.76 10.29
N SER A 72 -8.91 9.98 9.81
CA SER A 72 -9.93 11.03 9.92
C SER A 72 -11.15 10.67 9.07
N PHE A 73 -12.35 10.90 9.63
CA PHE A 73 -13.64 10.75 8.95
C PHE A 73 -14.14 12.06 8.34
N GLU A 74 -13.35 13.14 8.40
CA GLU A 74 -13.76 14.50 8.02
C GLU A 74 -14.24 14.62 6.57
N LYS A 75 -13.81 13.70 5.68
CA LYS A 75 -14.23 13.66 4.27
C LYS A 75 -15.06 12.42 3.92
N GLY A 76 -15.62 11.71 4.91
CA GLY A 76 -16.41 10.51 4.71
C GLY A 76 -15.64 9.23 5.05
N VAL A 77 -15.60 8.28 4.13
CA VAL A 77 -15.00 6.96 4.39
C VAL A 77 -13.48 7.10 4.51
N PRO A 78 -12.87 6.64 5.62
CA PRO A 78 -11.42 6.68 5.80
C PRO A 78 -10.75 5.83 4.71
N TYR A 79 -9.69 6.37 4.09
CA TYR A 79 -8.94 5.67 3.05
C TYR A 79 -7.42 5.72 3.29
N LEU A 80 -6.75 4.69 2.79
CA LEU A 80 -5.30 4.62 2.68
C LEU A 80 -4.92 4.61 1.20
N GLU A 81 -3.76 5.16 0.89
CA GLU A 81 -3.15 5.05 -0.43
C GLU A 81 -2.17 3.88 -0.46
N PHE A 82 -2.07 3.19 -1.59
CA PHE A 82 -1.05 2.18 -1.83
C PHE A 82 0.03 2.77 -2.75
N ARG A 83 1.16 3.18 -2.19
CA ARG A 83 2.17 3.98 -2.89
C ARG A 83 3.51 3.27 -2.97
N TYR A 84 4.25 3.57 -4.04
CA TYR A 84 5.66 3.21 -4.15
C TYR A 84 6.50 4.06 -3.20
N LYS A 85 7.31 3.43 -2.35
CA LYS A 85 8.30 4.10 -1.52
C LYS A 85 9.49 4.48 -2.40
N THR A 86 9.71 5.78 -2.61
CA THR A 86 10.93 6.25 -3.28
C THR A 86 12.14 5.86 -2.42
N ARG A 87 13.11 5.18 -3.03
CA ARG A 87 14.20 4.52 -2.30
C ARG A 87 15.06 5.51 -1.51
N VAL A 88 15.31 5.18 -0.24
CA VAL A 88 16.53 5.53 0.48
C VAL A 88 17.35 4.24 0.54
N TYR A 89 18.28 4.03 -0.39
CA TYR A 89 18.93 2.72 -0.55
C TYR A 89 19.83 2.34 0.64
N LYS A 90 19.72 1.09 1.11
CA LYS A 90 20.70 0.03 0.83
C LYS A 90 19.95 -1.27 0.55
N GLN A 91 20.22 -1.86 -0.60
CA GLN A 91 19.55 -3.04 -1.14
C GLN A 91 20.12 -4.30 -0.49
N THR A 92 19.39 -4.92 0.43
CA THR A 92 19.64 -6.33 0.79
C THR A 92 19.04 -7.19 -0.32
N ASN A 93 19.90 -7.80 -1.14
CA ASN A 93 19.51 -8.87 -2.04
C ASN A 93 19.03 -10.05 -1.18
N LEU A 94 17.72 -10.08 -0.88
CA LEU A 94 17.09 -11.24 -0.26
C LEU A 94 17.04 -12.33 -1.33
N ASP A 95 18.02 -13.23 -1.26
CA ASP A 95 18.18 -14.38 -2.13
C ASP A 95 16.92 -15.27 -2.03
N GLU A 96 16.27 -15.55 -3.15
CA GLU A 96 15.05 -16.36 -3.29
C GLU A 96 15.14 -17.71 -2.54
N LYS A 97 16.37 -18.21 -2.36
CA LYS A 97 16.68 -19.46 -1.64
C LYS A 97 16.33 -19.42 -0.15
N GLN A 98 16.25 -18.24 0.48
CA GLN A 98 15.89 -18.11 1.89
C GLN A 98 14.37 -18.15 2.12
N LEU A 99 13.56 -17.82 1.12
CA LEU A 99 12.10 -17.80 1.22
C LEU A 99 11.51 -19.23 1.24
N ALA A 100 12.20 -20.19 0.62
CA ALA A 100 11.80 -21.59 0.54
C ALA A 100 11.87 -22.37 1.87
N LYS A 101 12.30 -21.75 2.98
CA LYS A 101 12.39 -22.41 4.29
C LYS A 101 11.18 -22.25 5.21
N LEU A 102 10.12 -21.55 4.79
CA LEU A 102 8.87 -21.52 5.56
C LEU A 102 7.85 -22.54 5.03
N HIS A 103 8.21 -23.81 5.14
CA HIS A 103 7.27 -24.93 5.09
C HIS A 103 7.66 -25.91 6.20
N THR A 104 7.00 -25.82 7.35
CA THR A 104 6.76 -26.92 8.30
C THR A 104 5.47 -26.61 9.03
#